data_AF-A0A9C9TC89-F1
#
_entry.id   AF-A0A9C9TC89-F1
#
_cell.length_a   1.000
_cell.length_b   1.000
_cell.length_c   1.000
_cell.angle_alpha   90.00
_cell.angle_beta   90.00
_cell.angle_gamma   90.00
#
_symmetry.space_group_name_H-M   'P 1'
#
loop_
_entity.id
_entity.type
_entity.pdbx_description
1 polymer ?
#
loop_
_entity_poly.entity_id
_entity_poly.type
_entity_poly.pdbx_seq_one_letter_code
_entity_poly.pdbx_strand_id
1 'polypeptide(L)'
;MREAWQVVRAALHDAWGDLLTTTLVNMMWLGLTLPLVTAPPATLALFAVGNRLAHGEPTDPRDFLPALGRYFGVGWRWGALQLVVLALLAGDLVLSGRLAGDSVAGRLVQGFYLAALAIWLLLQLYVLAFLCEQQEPSLRTALRNGALILGNNLVFSTTLGLLVLLALILGTVFFFVSIAAGGVFLALVGSHAVLNRLAAHQRQTRRLSAGRGSDDPLRAEKPPSFRSRDS
;
A
#
# COMPACT_ATOMS: atom_id res chain seq x y z
N MET A 1 -1.91 -15.03 8.26
CA MET A 1 -2.98 -15.42 7.32
C MET A 1 -4.31 -14.71 7.59
N ARG A 2 -4.92 -14.82 8.79
CA ARG A 2 -6.21 -14.17 9.10
C ARG A 2 -6.22 -12.65 8.85
N GLU A 3 -5.14 -11.95 9.21
CA GLU A 3 -5.02 -10.50 9.00
C GLU A 3 -4.98 -10.10 7.52
N ALA A 4 -4.30 -10.87 6.66
CA ALA A 4 -4.23 -10.58 5.22
C ALA A 4 -5.60 -10.78 4.56
N TRP A 5 -6.33 -11.82 4.97
CA TRP A 5 -7.71 -12.04 4.53
C TRP A 5 -8.65 -10.92 4.99
N GLN A 6 -8.49 -10.43 6.22
CA GLN A 6 -9.27 -9.30 6.72
C GLN A 6 -9.05 -8.03 5.89
N VAL A 7 -7.81 -7.74 5.49
CA VAL A 7 -7.47 -6.61 4.60
C VAL A 7 -8.17 -6.74 3.25
N VAL A 8 -8.08 -7.90 2.60
CA VAL A 8 -8.74 -8.13 1.30
C VAL A 8 -10.26 -8.06 1.42
N ARG A 9 -10.83 -8.62 2.49
CA ARG A 9 -12.27 -8.58 2.75
C ARG A 9 -12.77 -7.15 3.02
N ALA A 10 -11.99 -6.34 3.77
CA ALA A 10 -12.31 -4.94 4.01
C ALA A 10 -12.27 -4.14 2.69
N ALA A 11 -11.22 -4.32 1.89
CA ALA A 11 -11.14 -3.69 0.57
C ALA A 11 -12.31 -4.08 -0.35
N LEU A 12 -12.74 -5.34 -0.33
CA LEU A 12 -13.89 -5.79 -1.11
C LEU A 12 -15.21 -5.20 -0.59
N HIS A 13 -15.38 -5.15 0.73
CA HIS A 13 -16.55 -4.54 1.36
C HIS A 13 -16.67 -3.05 1.00
N ASP A 14 -15.58 -2.31 1.07
CA ASP A 14 -15.58 -0.87 0.80
C ASP A 14 -15.80 -0.59 -0.69
N ALA A 15 -15.21 -1.40 -1.58
CA ALA A 15 -15.49 -1.33 -3.02
C ALA A 15 -16.98 -1.61 -3.34
N TRP A 16 -17.63 -2.49 -2.57
CA TRP A 16 -19.04 -2.81 -2.74
C TRP A 16 -19.99 -1.81 -2.06
N GLY A 17 -19.52 -1.12 -1.01
CA GLY A 17 -20.28 -0.12 -0.28
C GLY A 17 -20.54 1.15 -1.10
N ASP A 18 -19.58 1.53 -1.95
CA ASP A 18 -19.70 2.68 -2.86
C ASP A 18 -19.33 2.29 -4.30
N LEU A 19 -20.18 1.49 -4.92
CA LEU A 19 -20.00 1.00 -6.29
C LEU A 19 -19.96 2.14 -7.31
N LEU A 20 -20.74 3.21 -7.11
CA LEU A 20 -20.80 4.31 -8.06
C LEU A 20 -19.48 5.09 -8.06
N THR A 21 -18.99 5.50 -6.88
CA THR A 21 -17.71 6.20 -6.77
C THR A 21 -16.58 5.32 -7.23
N THR A 22 -16.55 4.06 -6.78
CA THR A 22 -15.54 3.08 -7.19
C THR A 22 -15.49 2.94 -8.72
N THR A 23 -16.65 2.79 -9.36
CA THR A 23 -16.72 2.62 -10.81
C THR A 23 -16.30 3.87 -11.55
N LEU A 24 -16.80 5.05 -11.18
CA LEU A 24 -16.48 6.29 -11.86
C LEU A 24 -14.99 6.65 -11.72
N VAL A 25 -14.43 6.52 -10.52
CA VAL A 25 -13.01 6.76 -10.25
C VAL A 25 -12.14 5.79 -11.05
N ASN A 26 -12.52 4.51 -11.12
CA ASN A 26 -11.77 3.53 -11.91
C ASN A 26 -11.88 3.81 -13.42
N MET A 27 -13.04 4.26 -13.92
CA MET A 27 -13.21 4.67 -15.31
C MET A 27 -12.35 5.89 -15.65
N MET A 28 -12.31 6.89 -14.75
CA MET A 28 -11.46 8.07 -14.91
C MET A 28 -9.99 7.67 -14.93
N TRP A 29 -9.58 6.76 -14.03
CA TRP A 29 -8.23 6.21 -14.01
C TRP A 29 -7.90 5.49 -15.33
N LEU A 30 -8.76 4.58 -15.80
CA LEU A 30 -8.55 3.88 -17.08
C LEU A 30 -8.42 4.87 -18.24
N GLY A 31 -9.34 5.84 -18.34
CA GLY A 31 -9.30 6.89 -19.36
C GLY A 31 -8.00 7.71 -19.33
N LEU A 32 -7.49 8.03 -18.14
CA LEU A 32 -6.24 8.76 -17.96
C LEU A 32 -4.99 7.88 -18.01
N THR A 33 -5.11 6.56 -17.98
CA THR A 33 -3.98 5.67 -18.24
C THR A 33 -3.75 5.42 -19.73
N LEU A 34 -4.77 5.59 -20.58
CA LEU A 34 -4.66 5.42 -22.04
C LEU A 34 -3.57 6.27 -22.71
N PRO A 35 -3.35 7.55 -22.33
CA PRO A 35 -2.27 8.36 -22.91
C PRO A 35 -0.86 7.93 -22.48
N LEU A 36 -0.73 6.99 -21.52
CA LEU A 36 0.48 6.57 -20.81
C LEU A 36 1.19 7.68 -20.01
N VAL A 37 1.27 8.90 -20.54
CA VAL A 37 1.88 10.09 -19.92
C VAL A 37 1.23 10.43 -18.57
N THR A 38 -0.08 10.27 -18.49
CA THR A 38 -0.87 10.54 -17.27
C THR A 38 -1.05 9.30 -16.39
N ALA A 39 -0.55 8.12 -16.79
CA ALA A 39 -0.75 6.88 -16.04
C ALA A 39 -0.08 6.90 -14.64
N PRO A 40 1.17 7.39 -14.48
CA PRO A 40 1.77 7.48 -13.15
C PRO A 40 1.02 8.41 -12.18
N PRO A 41 0.70 9.68 -12.54
CA PRO A 41 -0.05 10.54 -11.63
C PRO A 41 -1.51 10.08 -11.45
N ALA A 42 -2.15 9.49 -12.47
CA ALA A 42 -3.50 8.93 -12.33
C ALA A 42 -3.53 7.78 -11.33
N THR A 43 -2.50 6.93 -11.31
CA THR A 43 -2.37 5.86 -10.32
C THR A 43 -2.23 6.42 -8.91
N LEU A 44 -1.48 7.52 -8.71
CA LEU A 44 -1.42 8.17 -7.40
C LEU A 44 -2.75 8.81 -6.99
N ALA A 45 -3.46 9.45 -7.92
CA ALA A 45 -4.78 10.01 -7.66
C ALA A 45 -5.78 8.92 -7.23
N LEU A 46 -5.75 7.77 -7.91
CA LEU A 46 -6.52 6.58 -7.58
C LEU A 46 -6.20 6.07 -6.17
N PHE A 47 -4.93 5.97 -5.82
CA PHE A 47 -4.51 5.58 -4.47
C PHE A 47 -4.90 6.59 -3.39
N ALA A 48 -4.88 7.89 -3.71
CA ALA A 48 -5.34 8.93 -2.78
C ALA A 48 -6.84 8.81 -2.51
N VAL A 49 -7.66 8.60 -3.54
CA VAL A 49 -9.10 8.35 -3.41
C VAL A 49 -9.38 7.06 -2.63
N GLY A 50 -8.66 5.97 -2.96
CA GLY A 50 -8.76 4.71 -2.22
C GLY A 50 -8.37 4.83 -0.74
N ASN A 51 -7.35 5.65 -0.43
CA ASN A 51 -6.95 5.88 0.96
C ASN A 51 -8.04 6.63 1.74
N ARG A 52 -8.69 7.63 1.13
CA ARG A 52 -9.82 8.34 1.75
C ARG A 52 -11.02 7.42 1.99
N LEU A 53 -11.33 6.56 1.01
CA LEU A 53 -12.38 5.55 1.15
C LEU A 53 -12.07 4.53 2.25
N ALA A 54 -10.82 4.10 2.39
CA ALA A 54 -10.38 3.20 3.47
C ALA A 54 -10.45 3.85 4.87
N HIS A 55 -10.35 5.19 4.95
CA HIS A 55 -10.57 5.96 6.18
C HIS A 55 -12.06 6.22 6.47
N GLY A 56 -12.96 5.86 5.57
CA GLY A 56 -14.39 6.16 5.68
C GLY A 56 -14.73 7.64 5.47
N GLU A 57 -13.85 8.40 4.81
CA GLU A 57 -14.13 9.79 4.47
C GLU A 57 -15.18 9.89 3.35
N PRO A 58 -16.09 10.88 3.41
CA PRO A 58 -17.01 11.15 2.31
C PRO A 58 -16.19 11.51 1.07
N THR A 59 -16.30 10.69 0.04
CA THR A 59 -15.47 10.76 -1.16
C THR A 59 -16.38 10.89 -2.38
N ASP A 60 -16.16 11.92 -3.20
CA ASP A 60 -16.89 12.14 -4.45
C ASP A 60 -15.95 11.83 -5.64
N PRO A 61 -16.45 11.26 -6.76
CA PRO A 61 -15.68 11.15 -8.00
C PRO A 61 -14.96 12.44 -8.43
N ARG A 62 -15.52 13.61 -8.11
CA ARG A 62 -14.93 14.92 -8.41
C ARG A 62 -13.61 15.17 -7.70
N ASP A 63 -13.35 14.50 -6.59
CA ASP A 63 -12.11 14.63 -5.82
C ASP A 63 -10.89 14.00 -6.52
N PHE A 64 -11.11 13.20 -7.57
CA PHE A 64 -10.05 12.57 -8.34
C PHE A 64 -9.18 13.59 -9.10
N LEU A 65 -9.79 14.59 -9.75
CA LEU A 65 -9.05 15.57 -10.55
C LEU A 65 -8.16 16.49 -9.68
N PRO A 66 -8.63 17.02 -8.54
CA PRO A 66 -7.77 17.72 -7.58
C PRO A 66 -6.61 16.84 -7.08
N ALA A 67 -6.88 15.55 -6.78
CA ALA A 67 -5.83 14.62 -6.38
C ALA A 67 -4.78 14.42 -7.47
N LEU A 68 -5.21 14.31 -8.74
CA LEU A 68 -4.31 14.22 -9.89
C LEU A 68 -3.35 15.42 -9.98
N GLY A 69 -3.87 16.63 -9.83
CA GLY A 69 -3.06 17.85 -9.83
C GLY A 69 -2.06 17.90 -8.67
N ARG A 70 -2.49 17.53 -7.46
CA ARG A 70 -1.65 17.49 -6.25
C ARG A 70 -0.48 16.50 -6.40
N TYR A 71 -0.74 15.33 -6.97
CA TYR A 71 0.25 14.27 -7.11
C TYR A 71 0.99 14.27 -8.45
N PHE A 72 0.76 15.25 -9.34
CA PHE A 72 1.30 15.21 -10.70
C PHE A 72 2.84 15.13 -10.73
N GLY A 73 3.53 16.00 -10.00
CA GLY A 73 5.00 16.03 -9.96
C GLY A 73 5.62 14.80 -9.29
N VAL A 74 5.00 14.34 -8.20
CA VAL A 74 5.46 13.14 -7.47
C VAL A 74 5.20 11.88 -8.30
N GLY A 75 4.05 11.81 -8.98
CA GLY A 75 3.65 10.72 -9.86
C GLY A 75 4.62 10.53 -11.00
N TRP A 76 5.11 11.61 -11.60
CA TRP A 76 6.15 11.53 -12.62
C TRP A 76 7.47 10.96 -12.09
N ARG A 77 7.91 11.40 -10.91
CA ARG A 77 9.13 10.86 -10.28
C ARG A 77 8.97 9.37 -9.95
N TRP A 78 7.79 8.96 -9.48
CA TRP A 78 7.47 7.56 -9.22
C TRP A 78 7.42 6.74 -10.52
N GLY A 79 6.77 7.27 -11.56
CA GLY A 79 6.69 6.64 -12.87
C GLY A 79 8.05 6.46 -13.53
N ALA A 80 8.92 7.46 -13.45
CA ALA A 80 10.30 7.37 -13.93
C ALA A 80 11.09 6.30 -13.17
N LEU A 81 10.96 6.24 -11.84
CA LEU A 81 11.58 5.18 -11.04
C LEU A 81 11.05 3.80 -11.43
N GLN A 82 9.74 3.66 -11.64
CA GLN A 82 9.13 2.41 -12.10
C GLN A 82 9.67 1.98 -13.46
N LEU A 83 9.76 2.92 -14.40
CA LEU A 83 10.29 2.63 -15.73
C LEU A 83 11.73 2.13 -15.67
N VAL A 84 12.60 2.81 -14.90
CA VAL A 84 14.01 2.42 -14.77
C VAL A 84 14.15 1.04 -14.13
N VAL A 85 13.49 0.80 -12.98
CA VAL A 85 13.67 -0.46 -12.26
C VAL A 85 13.03 -1.63 -13.00
N LEU A 86 11.86 -1.45 -13.61
CA LEU A 86 11.24 -2.49 -14.42
C LEU A 86 12.05 -2.78 -15.69
N ALA A 87 12.60 -1.75 -16.35
CA ALA A 87 13.44 -1.95 -17.53
C ALA A 87 14.71 -2.74 -17.19
N LEU A 88 15.35 -2.45 -16.04
CA LEU A 88 16.49 -3.21 -15.54
C LEU A 88 16.09 -4.65 -15.22
N LEU A 89 15.12 -4.86 -14.31
CA LEU A 89 14.74 -6.21 -13.86
C LEU A 89 14.18 -7.09 -14.99
N ALA A 90 13.32 -6.53 -15.87
CA ALA A 90 12.78 -7.28 -16.99
C ALA A 90 13.84 -7.50 -18.07
N GLY A 91 14.71 -6.52 -18.32
CA GLY A 91 15.85 -6.65 -19.22
C GLY A 91 16.80 -7.75 -18.78
N ASP A 92 17.18 -7.76 -17.50
CA ASP A 92 18.03 -8.78 -16.88
C ASP A 92 17.37 -10.17 -16.91
N LEU A 93 16.05 -10.25 -16.68
CA LEU A 93 15.30 -11.50 -16.76
C LEU A 93 15.29 -12.08 -18.18
N VAL A 94 15.04 -11.23 -19.19
CA VAL A 94 15.05 -11.65 -20.60
C VAL A 94 16.47 -12.02 -21.05
N LEU A 95 17.47 -11.23 -20.65
CA LEU A 95 18.86 -11.43 -21.02
C LEU A 95 19.43 -12.70 -20.39
N SER A 96 19.17 -12.94 -19.10
CA SER A 96 19.54 -14.18 -18.42
C SER A 96 18.87 -15.40 -19.03
N GLY A 97 17.59 -15.31 -19.39
CA GLY A 97 16.87 -16.38 -20.09
C GLY A 97 17.45 -16.70 -21.48
N ARG A 98 17.97 -15.70 -22.20
CA ARG A 98 18.59 -15.87 -23.52
C ARG A 98 20.04 -16.36 -23.47
N LEU A 99 20.84 -15.83 -22.56
CA LEU A 99 22.29 -16.10 -22.48
C LEU A 99 22.62 -17.39 -21.73
N ALA A 100 21.83 -17.75 -20.72
CA ALA A 100 22.20 -18.84 -19.81
C ALA A 100 21.64 -20.22 -20.19
N GLY A 101 20.76 -20.30 -21.20
CA GLY A 101 20.13 -21.55 -21.66
C GLY A 101 19.47 -22.37 -20.55
N ASP A 102 19.29 -23.69 -20.76
CA ASP A 102 18.72 -24.63 -19.77
C ASP A 102 19.67 -25.00 -18.61
N SER A 103 20.81 -24.30 -18.49
CA SER A 103 21.77 -24.55 -17.42
C SER A 103 21.13 -24.33 -16.04
N VAL A 104 21.57 -25.12 -15.05
CA VAL A 104 21.09 -24.96 -13.66
C VAL A 104 21.42 -23.57 -13.12
N ALA A 105 22.60 -23.03 -13.45
CA ALA A 105 23.00 -21.68 -13.10
C ALA A 105 22.08 -20.62 -13.73
N GLY A 106 21.70 -20.79 -15.00
CA GLY A 106 20.76 -19.91 -15.69
C GLY A 106 19.40 -19.86 -15.02
N ARG A 107 18.84 -21.02 -14.66
CA ARG A 107 17.56 -21.11 -13.95
C ARG A 107 17.59 -20.46 -12.57
N LEU A 108 18.70 -20.58 -11.83
CA LEU A 108 18.86 -19.91 -10.54
C LEU A 108 18.90 -18.39 -10.68
N VAL A 109 19.66 -17.87 -11.65
CA VAL A 109 19.73 -16.42 -11.93
C VAL A 109 18.38 -15.88 -12.37
N GLN A 110 17.67 -16.60 -13.24
CA GLN A 110 16.32 -16.23 -13.66
C GLN A 110 15.33 -16.22 -12.49
N GLY A 111 15.40 -17.24 -11.62
CA GLY A 111 14.60 -17.30 -10.40
C GLY A 111 14.87 -16.14 -9.44
N PHE A 112 16.12 -15.71 -9.31
CA PHE A 112 16.51 -14.54 -8.53
C PHE A 112 15.88 -13.25 -9.08
N TYR A 113 15.99 -12.98 -10.38
CA TYR A 113 15.38 -11.78 -10.99
C TYR A 113 13.86 -11.82 -10.93
N LEU A 114 13.24 -13.00 -11.08
CA LEU A 114 11.80 -13.17 -10.92
C LEU A 114 11.35 -12.87 -9.49
N ALA A 115 12.07 -13.38 -8.48
CA ALA A 115 11.80 -13.09 -7.08
C ALA A 115 12.00 -11.60 -6.76
N ALA A 116 13.07 -10.98 -7.28
CA ALA A 116 13.33 -9.56 -7.13
C ALA A 116 12.20 -8.71 -7.74
N LEU A 117 11.70 -9.08 -8.92
CA LEU A 117 10.56 -8.44 -9.57
C LEU A 117 9.28 -8.59 -8.74
N ALA A 118 9.00 -9.79 -8.21
CA ALA A 118 7.84 -10.02 -7.36
C ALA A 118 7.89 -9.19 -6.06
N ILE A 119 9.05 -9.14 -5.40
CA ILE A 119 9.29 -8.32 -4.21
C ILE A 119 9.12 -6.83 -4.55
N TRP A 120 9.65 -6.39 -5.69
CA TRP A 120 9.53 -5.01 -6.14
C TRP A 120 8.07 -4.61 -6.39
N LEU A 121 7.30 -5.43 -7.09
CA LEU A 121 5.86 -5.18 -7.32
C LEU A 121 5.07 -5.17 -6.01
N LEU A 122 5.36 -6.09 -5.10
CA LEU A 122 4.73 -6.13 -3.79
C LEU A 122 5.09 -4.90 -2.95
N LEU A 123 6.33 -4.42 -3.03
CA LEU A 123 6.76 -3.19 -2.38
C LEU A 123 5.95 -1.98 -2.87
N GLN A 124 5.64 -1.90 -4.18
CA GLN A 124 4.87 -0.78 -4.72
C GLN A 124 3.50 -0.61 -4.06
N LEU A 125 2.84 -1.71 -3.68
CA LEU A 125 1.55 -1.68 -2.99
C LEU A 125 1.64 -0.89 -1.67
N TYR A 126 2.72 -1.07 -0.92
CA TYR A 126 2.98 -0.33 0.32
C TYR A 126 3.44 1.10 0.04
N VAL A 127 4.32 1.30 -0.93
CA VAL A 127 4.88 2.62 -1.27
C VAL A 127 3.78 3.59 -1.66
N LEU A 128 2.86 3.16 -2.52
CA LEU A 128 1.76 4.00 -3.00
C LEU A 128 0.84 4.41 -1.84
N ALA A 129 0.45 3.46 -0.99
CA ALA A 129 -0.36 3.75 0.20
C ALA A 129 0.36 4.68 1.19
N PHE A 130 1.66 4.45 1.44
CA PHE A 130 2.45 5.34 2.30
C PHE A 130 2.61 6.75 1.76
N LEU A 131 2.62 6.91 0.45
CA LEU A 131 2.76 8.22 -0.18
C LEU A 131 1.50 9.07 0.04
N CYS A 132 0.34 8.43 0.04
CA CYS A 132 -0.95 9.07 0.33
C CYS A 132 -1.12 9.43 1.81
N GLU A 133 -0.48 8.69 2.71
CA GLU A 133 -0.53 8.92 4.15
C GLU A 133 0.39 10.06 4.63
N GLN A 134 1.36 10.47 3.79
CA GLN A 134 2.30 11.53 4.14
C GLN A 134 1.67 12.92 3.96
N GLN A 135 1.91 13.82 4.92
CA GLN A 135 1.54 15.24 4.78
C GLN A 135 2.28 15.88 3.59
N GLU A 136 3.58 15.61 3.48
CA GLU A 136 4.43 15.98 2.36
C GLU A 136 4.88 14.73 1.59
N PRO A 137 4.40 14.51 0.35
CA PRO A 137 4.65 13.28 -0.39
C PRO A 137 6.13 13.16 -0.79
N SER A 138 6.85 12.23 -0.15
CA SER A 138 8.26 11.96 -0.39
C SER A 138 8.52 10.48 -0.73
N LEU A 139 8.95 10.23 -1.97
CA LEU A 139 9.17 8.86 -2.48
C LEU A 139 10.24 8.11 -1.70
N ARG A 140 11.32 8.78 -1.30
CA ARG A 140 12.41 8.17 -0.53
C ARG A 140 11.92 7.62 0.81
N THR A 141 11.09 8.39 1.51
CA THR A 141 10.52 8.00 2.80
C THR A 141 9.51 6.89 2.63
N ALA A 142 8.65 6.97 1.60
CA ALA A 142 7.67 5.92 1.29
C ALA A 142 8.35 4.58 0.94
N LEU A 143 9.41 4.60 0.12
CA LEU A 143 10.22 3.42 -0.20
C LEU A 143 10.89 2.81 1.03
N ARG A 144 11.53 3.64 1.86
CA ARG A 144 12.19 3.17 3.08
C ARG A 144 11.17 2.54 4.03
N ASN A 145 10.03 3.19 4.26
CA ASN A 145 9.02 2.70 5.18
C ASN A 145 8.32 1.45 4.65
N GLY A 146 7.99 1.41 3.35
CA GLY A 146 7.43 0.24 2.69
C GLY A 146 8.38 -0.96 2.76
N ALA A 147 9.66 -0.75 2.50
CA ALA A 147 10.68 -1.80 2.56
C ALA A 147 10.86 -2.34 3.99
N LEU A 148 10.83 -1.46 5.00
CA LEU A 148 10.90 -1.87 6.40
C LEU A 148 9.68 -2.72 6.81
N ILE A 149 8.46 -2.35 6.39
CA ILE A 149 7.27 -3.15 6.69
C ILE A 149 7.33 -4.50 5.99
N LEU A 150 7.69 -4.51 4.70
CA LEU A 150 7.80 -5.72 3.90
C LEU A 150 8.84 -6.68 4.49
N GLY A 151 10.02 -6.18 4.85
CA GLY A 151 11.10 -6.95 5.45
C GLY A 151 10.77 -7.47 6.85
N ASN A 152 10.10 -6.66 7.69
CA ASN A 152 9.74 -7.07 9.05
C ASN A 152 8.52 -8.01 9.10
N ASN A 153 7.72 -8.09 8.04
CA ASN A 153 6.46 -8.85 8.02
C ASN A 153 6.35 -9.78 6.80
N LEU A 154 7.43 -10.49 6.45
CA LEU A 154 7.50 -11.35 5.24
C LEU A 154 6.29 -12.26 5.07
N VAL A 155 5.89 -13.02 6.10
CA VAL A 155 4.75 -13.96 6.01
C VAL A 155 3.45 -13.25 5.66
N PHE A 156 3.18 -12.09 6.29
CA PHE A 156 1.98 -11.31 5.98
C PHE A 156 2.02 -10.77 4.56
N SER A 157 3.15 -10.16 4.17
CA SER A 157 3.27 -9.54 2.86
C SER A 157 3.23 -10.57 1.73
N THR A 158 3.88 -11.73 1.89
CA THR A 158 3.77 -12.83 0.93
C THR A 158 2.35 -13.36 0.85
N THR A 159 1.66 -13.57 1.98
CA THR A 159 0.25 -14.01 1.97
C THR A 159 -0.64 -12.98 1.27
N LEU A 160 -0.46 -11.70 1.57
CA LEU A 160 -1.21 -10.61 0.92
C LEU A 160 -0.92 -10.57 -0.58
N GLY A 161 0.34 -10.67 -0.98
CA GLY A 161 0.73 -10.72 -2.39
C GLY A 161 0.10 -11.89 -3.14
N LEU A 162 0.05 -13.08 -2.54
CA LEU A 162 -0.62 -14.25 -3.12
C LEU A 162 -2.14 -14.04 -3.23
N LEU A 163 -2.78 -13.45 -2.23
CA LEU A 163 -4.22 -13.15 -2.28
C LEU A 163 -4.55 -12.09 -3.34
N VAL A 164 -3.72 -11.06 -3.47
CA VAL A 164 -3.86 -10.04 -4.52
C VAL A 164 -3.65 -10.66 -5.89
N LEU A 165 -2.61 -11.49 -6.06
CA LEU A 165 -2.36 -12.20 -7.32
C LEU A 165 -3.55 -13.08 -7.70
N LEU A 166 -4.08 -13.85 -6.75
CA LEU A 166 -5.27 -14.67 -6.95
C LEU A 166 -6.48 -13.81 -7.33
N ALA A 167 -6.71 -12.69 -6.63
CA ALA A 167 -7.79 -11.76 -6.95
C ALA A 167 -7.65 -11.16 -8.36
N LEU A 168 -6.43 -10.82 -8.79
CA LEU A 168 -6.16 -10.34 -10.15
C LEU A 168 -6.42 -11.43 -11.20
N ILE A 169 -6.02 -12.69 -10.94
CA ILE A 169 -6.31 -13.83 -11.81
C ILE A 169 -7.81 -14.08 -11.90
N LEU A 170 -8.55 -14.05 -10.79
CA LEU A 170 -10.01 -14.14 -10.82
C LEU A 170 -10.62 -12.94 -11.57
N GLY A 171 -10.04 -11.75 -11.41
CA GLY A 171 -10.46 -10.54 -12.11
C GLY A 171 -10.35 -10.65 -13.64
N THR A 172 -9.44 -11.45 -14.19
CA THR A 172 -9.41 -11.68 -15.64
C THR A 172 -10.61 -12.49 -16.12
N VAL A 173 -11.12 -13.40 -15.29
CA VAL A 173 -12.36 -14.16 -15.55
C VAL A 173 -13.58 -13.24 -15.38
N PHE A 174 -13.59 -12.39 -14.35
CA PHE A 174 -14.63 -11.41 -14.09
C PHE A 174 -14.31 -10.05 -14.72
N PHE A 175 -14.03 -10.05 -16.02
CA PHE A 175 -13.53 -8.89 -16.77
C PHE A 175 -14.29 -7.60 -16.52
N PHE A 176 -15.63 -7.62 -16.57
CA PHE A 176 -16.46 -6.44 -16.32
C PHE A 176 -16.29 -5.87 -14.91
N VAL A 177 -16.16 -6.73 -13.89
CA VAL A 177 -15.94 -6.30 -12.50
C VAL A 177 -14.54 -5.73 -12.33
N SER A 178 -13.54 -6.36 -12.97
CA SER A 178 -12.16 -5.87 -12.96
C SER A 178 -12.03 -4.51 -13.65
N ILE A 179 -12.71 -4.31 -14.79
CA ILE A 179 -12.81 -3.01 -15.44
C ILE A 179 -13.55 -1.99 -14.56
N ALA A 180 -14.61 -2.39 -13.85
CA ALA A 180 -15.35 -1.47 -13.02
C ALA A 180 -14.58 -1.05 -11.76
N ALA A 181 -13.88 -1.95 -11.08
CA ALA A 181 -13.36 -1.69 -9.73
C ALA A 181 -11.90 -2.09 -9.49
N GLY A 182 -11.21 -2.69 -10.47
CA GLY A 182 -9.93 -3.37 -10.26
C GLY A 182 -8.80 -2.46 -9.74
N GLY A 183 -8.69 -1.24 -10.26
CA GLY A 183 -7.70 -0.27 -9.81
C GLY A 183 -7.99 0.23 -8.39
N VAL A 184 -9.23 0.63 -8.12
CA VAL A 184 -9.67 1.08 -6.78
C VAL A 184 -9.50 -0.04 -5.76
N PHE A 185 -9.78 -1.29 -6.13
CA PHE A 185 -9.56 -2.44 -5.28
C PHE A 185 -8.08 -2.58 -4.86
N LEU A 186 -7.14 -2.44 -5.80
CA LEU A 186 -5.71 -2.44 -5.47
C LEU A 186 -5.33 -1.27 -4.53
N ALA A 187 -5.89 -0.09 -4.77
CA ALA A 187 -5.68 1.07 -3.90
C ALA A 187 -6.20 0.83 -2.46
N LEU A 188 -7.39 0.25 -2.34
CA LEU A 188 -8.00 -0.12 -1.05
C LEU A 188 -7.19 -1.19 -0.32
N VAL A 189 -6.75 -2.23 -1.02
CA VAL A 189 -5.91 -3.28 -0.42
C VAL A 189 -4.60 -2.69 0.10
N GLY A 190 -3.94 -1.82 -0.67
CA GLY A 190 -2.71 -1.15 -0.22
C GLY A 190 -2.93 -0.28 1.02
N SER A 191 -3.99 0.53 1.00
CA SER A 191 -4.35 1.44 2.09
C SER A 191 -4.67 0.66 3.38
N HIS A 192 -5.55 -0.34 3.31
CA HIS A 192 -5.88 -1.21 4.44
C HIS A 192 -4.67 -2.01 4.96
N ALA A 193 -3.76 -2.44 4.08
CA ALA A 193 -2.54 -3.12 4.49
C ALA A 193 -1.62 -2.21 5.33
N VAL A 194 -1.44 -0.95 4.91
CA VAL A 194 -0.66 0.03 5.66
C VAL A 194 -1.35 0.39 6.98
N LEU A 195 -2.65 0.68 6.96
CA LEU A 195 -3.41 1.03 8.17
C LEU A 195 -3.39 -0.09 9.21
N ASN A 196 -3.58 -1.34 8.79
CA ASN A 196 -3.53 -2.48 9.68
C ASN A 196 -2.14 -2.63 10.34
N ARG A 197 -1.06 -2.37 9.61
CA ARG A 197 0.31 -2.44 10.13
C ARG A 197 0.65 -1.27 11.04
N LEU A 198 0.21 -0.06 10.69
CA LEU A 198 0.39 1.12 11.52
C LEU A 198 -0.35 0.97 12.86
N ALA A 199 -1.60 0.48 12.82
CA ALA A 199 -2.38 0.20 14.02
C ALA A 199 -1.73 -0.86 14.91
N ALA A 200 -1.14 -1.91 14.32
CA ALA A 200 -0.39 -2.93 15.07
C ALA A 200 0.83 -2.32 15.78
N HIS A 201 1.58 -1.46 15.10
CA HIS A 201 2.75 -0.81 15.68
C HIS A 201 2.39 0.16 16.81
N GLN A 202 1.35 0.98 16.62
CA GLN A 202 0.85 1.90 17.65
C GLN A 202 0.38 1.17 18.92
N ARG A 203 -0.27 0.00 18.78
CA ARG A 203 -0.67 -0.83 19.93
C ARG A 203 0.53 -1.32 20.73
N GLN A 204 1.61 -1.71 20.05
CA GLN A 204 2.84 -2.14 20.70
C GLN A 204 3.49 -0.99 21.47
N THR A 205 3.60 0.19 20.86
CA THR A 205 4.17 1.37 21.52
C THR A 205 3.34 1.79 22.73
N ARG A 206 2.00 1.80 22.62
CA ARG A 206 1.12 2.10 23.76
C ARG A 206 1.28 1.10 24.90
N ARG A 207 1.44 -0.20 24.61
CA ARG A 207 1.69 -1.23 25.64
C ARG A 207 3.02 -1.02 26.34
N LEU A 208 4.07 -0.69 25.60
CA LEU A 208 5.38 -0.39 26.17
C LEU A 208 5.34 0.87 27.05
N SER A 209 4.65 1.92 26.63
CA SER A 209 4.45 3.13 27.44
C SER A 209 3.57 2.88 28.68
N ALA A 210 2.56 2.02 28.57
CA ALA A 210 1.68 1.66 29.69
C ALA A 210 2.40 0.78 30.74
N GLY A 211 3.21 -0.20 30.31
CA GLY A 211 4.03 -1.00 31.23
C GLY A 211 5.16 -0.22 31.88
N ARG A 212 5.75 0.76 31.18
CA ARG A 212 6.77 1.65 31.76
C ARG A 212 6.20 2.64 32.79
N GLY A 213 4.90 2.95 32.71
CA GLY A 213 4.22 3.83 33.67
C GLY A 213 3.77 3.13 34.96
N SER A 214 3.65 1.80 34.97
CA SER A 214 3.35 1.01 36.17
C SER A 214 4.60 0.66 36.99
N ASP A 215 5.77 0.65 36.35
CA ASP A 215 7.07 0.35 36.97
C ASP A 215 7.86 1.62 37.35
N ASP A 216 7.20 2.79 37.39
CA ASP A 216 7.84 4.04 37.84
C ASP A 216 7.68 4.21 39.36
N PRO A 217 8.68 3.83 40.18
CA PRO A 217 8.60 3.95 41.64
C PRO A 217 8.46 5.41 42.11
N LEU A 218 8.70 6.40 41.25
CA LEU A 218 8.65 7.83 41.60
C LEU A 218 7.21 8.40 41.64
N ARG A 219 6.19 7.66 41.17
CA ARG A 219 4.78 8.07 41.30
C ARG A 219 4.05 7.48 42.51
N ALA A 220 4.63 6.48 43.17
CA ALA A 220 4.02 5.84 44.34
C ALA A 220 4.15 6.65 45.64
N GLU A 221 4.98 7.69 45.65
CA GLU A 221 5.29 8.49 46.84
C GLU A 221 4.91 9.97 46.64
N LYS A 222 3.60 10.25 46.57
CA LYS A 222 3.14 11.56 47.03
C LYS A 222 1.99 11.36 48.00
N PRO A 223 2.25 11.33 49.32
CA PRO A 223 1.18 11.20 50.29
C PRO A 223 0.19 12.37 50.15
N PRO A 224 -1.11 12.14 50.38
CA PRO A 224 -2.10 13.19 50.32
C PRO A 224 -1.76 14.25 51.37
N SER A 225 -1.44 15.46 50.92
CA SER A 225 -1.29 16.62 51.80
C SER A 225 -2.62 16.83 52.53
N PHE A 226 -2.58 16.63 53.84
CA PHE A 226 -3.70 16.76 54.75
C PHE A 226 -4.42 18.10 54.57
N ARG A 227 -5.76 18.03 54.49
CA ARG A 227 -6.66 19.17 54.72
C ARG A 227 -6.40 19.73 56.12
N SER A 228 -6.15 21.03 56.22
CA SER A 228 -6.65 21.81 57.34
C SER A 228 -7.93 22.52 56.89
N ARG A 229 -9.07 22.01 57.36
CA ARG A 229 -10.22 22.88 57.68
C ARG A 229 -9.69 23.94 58.64
N ASP A 230 -10.07 25.20 58.45
CA ASP A 230 -10.60 26.04 59.52
C ASP A 230 -11.15 27.34 58.96
N SER A 231 -12.30 27.71 59.54
CA SER A 231 -13.04 29.00 59.51
C SER A 231 -13.64 29.46 58.18
#